data_AF-A0A1Q2L4J4-F1
#
_entry.id   AF-A0A1Q2L4J4-F1
#
_cell.length_a   1.000
_cell.length_b   1.000
_cell.length_c   1.000
_cell.angle_alpha   90.00
_cell.angle_beta   90.00
_cell.angle_gamma   90.00
#
_symmetry.space_group_name_H-M   'P 1'
#
loop_
_entity.id
_entity.type
_entity.pdbx_description
1 polymer ?
#
loop_
_entity_poly.entity_id
_entity_poly.type
_entity_poly.pdbx_seq_one_letter_code
_entity_poly.pdbx_strand_id
1 'polypeptide(L)'
;MSALATKHKKPMAITARLKSKVVREFGLNHRNIPKVAFNVFLMISPFVDLDGRIQADFEAVRRKLDIQRSQLKCALTRLETEGLIERRGDHYYSLAHTFGKSGETQFIQNYKKIVDGSMKKHSLRVNRLISYFLSAKMPGKVHRVKFENLYRNQLHTGLAGIDYFYDAKEAAAALLKLIQDDVISIWLGRGQDALLLPRGSGEEAEKALYSYLGLTDSESPKRSRTSSIKAENHVLSIRLTDLFISEKVAVSANTAELDMMLNRYDLYIEELSEETIQQLIGAKNTLFNKVGETGLSIYRKAMESYCHENCFLASYHDDQEYKVYDVMRNNYLLKEIQSVLLEVAECNKRSGYVSSVQYETSHGTITHRHFEILLDYFLEIGTPEYEMFLRAALRDAGIQIELLVSTSGQWLRIQIRAEKLKANLLALSGDVMTDEECEEFLLSAAEKRLLIQQEEYNRLVERHLRIHFLTKWEPKLENSKPEPKVPFYNWLEDRN
;
A
#
# COMPACT_ATOMS: atom_id res chain seq x y z
N MET A 1 44.79 -10.78 6.30
CA MET A 1 43.44 -11.40 6.29
C MET A 1 42.43 -10.29 6.46
N SER A 2 41.81 -9.83 5.36
CA SER A 2 40.80 -8.76 5.38
C SER A 2 39.42 -9.41 5.39
N ALA A 3 38.66 -9.16 6.45
CA ALA A 3 37.30 -9.66 6.59
C ALA A 3 36.38 -8.92 5.61
N LEU A 4 35.93 -9.63 4.57
CA LEU A 4 34.87 -9.18 3.68
C LEU A 4 33.57 -9.03 4.47
N ALA A 5 33.24 -7.79 4.82
CA ALA A 5 31.91 -7.43 5.29
C ALA A 5 30.91 -7.70 4.17
N THR A 6 30.24 -8.84 4.24
CA THR A 6 29.05 -9.15 3.43
C THR A 6 27.97 -8.14 3.79
N LYS A 7 27.85 -7.08 2.98
CA LYS A 7 26.68 -6.20 2.98
C LYS A 7 25.45 -7.06 2.74
N HIS A 8 24.71 -7.40 3.80
CA HIS A 8 23.36 -7.92 3.69
C HIS A 8 22.53 -6.87 2.94
N LYS A 9 22.27 -7.12 1.64
CA LYS A 9 21.30 -6.34 0.87
C LYS A 9 19.96 -6.53 1.58
N LYS A 10 19.48 -5.49 2.27
CA LYS A 10 18.09 -5.44 2.74
C LYS A 10 17.18 -5.84 1.55
N PRO A 11 16.27 -6.81 1.72
CA PRO A 11 15.35 -7.16 0.65
C PRO A 11 14.62 -5.89 0.20
N MET A 12 14.64 -5.59 -1.10
CA MET A 12 13.89 -4.45 -1.63
C MET A 12 12.42 -4.65 -1.29
N ALA A 13 11.86 -3.72 -0.51
CA ALA A 13 10.44 -3.70 -0.22
C ALA A 13 9.65 -3.71 -1.54
N ILE A 14 8.76 -4.69 -1.69
CA ILE A 14 7.79 -4.71 -2.77
C ILE A 14 6.89 -3.49 -2.55
N THR A 15 6.73 -2.67 -3.59
CA THR A 15 6.00 -1.39 -3.53
C THR A 15 5.22 -1.24 -4.83
N ALA A 16 4.03 -0.65 -4.75
CA ALA A 16 3.23 -0.35 -5.92
C ALA A 16 3.97 0.63 -6.84
N ARG A 17 4.01 0.31 -8.14
CA ARG A 17 4.65 1.17 -9.15
C ARG A 17 3.76 1.32 -10.36
N LEU A 18 3.60 2.54 -10.85
CA LEU A 18 2.76 2.82 -12.01
C LEU A 18 3.37 2.22 -13.29
N LYS A 19 2.61 1.38 -14.01
CA LYS A 19 3.08 0.75 -15.26
C LYS A 19 3.40 1.83 -16.32
N SER A 20 4.62 1.81 -16.85
CA SER A 20 5.06 2.75 -17.91
C SER A 20 4.18 2.67 -19.16
N LYS A 21 3.67 1.46 -19.48
CA LYS A 21 2.71 1.23 -20.57
C LYS A 21 1.45 2.11 -20.46
N VAL A 22 0.87 2.23 -19.26
CA VAL A 22 -0.34 3.04 -19.04
C VAL A 22 -0.06 4.52 -19.27
N VAL A 23 1.07 5.01 -18.75
CA VAL A 23 1.51 6.40 -18.94
C VAL A 23 1.83 6.68 -20.41
N ARG A 24 2.41 5.71 -21.13
CA ARG A 24 2.68 5.78 -22.56
C ARG A 24 1.39 5.86 -23.38
N GLU A 25 0.41 5.01 -23.08
CA GLU A 25 -0.89 5.02 -23.76
C GLU A 25 -1.62 6.36 -23.58
N PHE A 26 -1.54 6.96 -22.39
CA PHE A 26 -2.02 8.33 -22.18
C PHE A 26 -1.20 9.36 -22.98
N GLY A 27 0.14 9.27 -22.93
CA GLY A 27 1.05 10.20 -23.61
C GLY A 27 0.94 10.16 -25.14
N LEU A 28 0.53 9.03 -25.70
CA LEU A 28 0.24 8.85 -27.13
C LEU A 28 -1.23 9.10 -27.50
N ASN A 29 -2.08 9.51 -26.55
CA ASN A 29 -3.51 9.71 -26.79
C ASN A 29 -4.26 8.45 -27.27
N HIS A 30 -3.80 7.26 -26.88
CA HIS A 30 -4.51 6.00 -27.13
C HIS A 30 -5.66 5.77 -26.13
N ARG A 31 -5.68 6.53 -25.03
CA ARG A 31 -6.76 6.52 -24.03
C ARG A 31 -7.36 7.90 -23.89
N ASN A 32 -8.69 7.97 -23.91
CA ASN A 32 -9.41 9.24 -23.79
C ASN A 32 -9.67 9.56 -22.31
N ILE A 33 -8.60 9.84 -21.57
CA ILE A 33 -8.67 10.23 -20.17
C ILE A 33 -8.65 11.76 -20.08
N PRO A 34 -9.66 12.40 -19.48
CA PRO A 34 -9.67 13.84 -19.22
C PRO A 34 -8.55 14.26 -18.28
N LYS A 35 -8.12 15.53 -18.39
CA LYS A 35 -7.05 16.10 -17.56
C LYS A 35 -7.26 15.88 -16.06
N VAL A 36 -8.47 16.13 -15.56
CA VAL A 36 -8.80 15.98 -14.14
C VAL A 36 -8.64 14.52 -13.70
N ALA A 37 -9.19 13.58 -14.46
CA ALA A 37 -9.08 12.16 -14.18
C ALA A 37 -7.62 11.69 -14.16
N PHE A 38 -6.81 12.12 -15.13
CA PHE A 38 -5.38 11.79 -15.17
C PHE A 38 -4.62 12.36 -13.96
N ASN A 39 -4.91 13.60 -13.56
CA ASN A 39 -4.26 14.21 -12.38
C ASN A 39 -4.67 13.49 -11.08
N VAL A 40 -5.94 13.12 -10.92
CA VAL A 40 -6.41 12.28 -9.80
C VAL A 40 -5.65 10.96 -9.79
N PHE A 41 -5.54 10.30 -10.95
CA PHE A 41 -4.86 9.02 -11.08
C PHE A 41 -3.37 9.07 -10.72
N LEU A 42 -2.65 10.11 -11.14
CA LEU A 42 -1.27 10.32 -10.74
C LEU A 42 -1.14 10.58 -9.24
N MET A 43 -2.05 11.38 -8.69
CA MET A 43 -2.01 11.78 -7.28
C MET A 43 -2.29 10.64 -6.30
N ILE A 44 -3.15 9.68 -6.68
CA ILE A 44 -3.45 8.51 -5.84
C ILE A 44 -2.39 7.41 -5.95
N SER A 45 -1.46 7.49 -6.91
CA SER A 45 -0.44 6.46 -7.16
C SER A 45 0.42 6.10 -5.94
N PRO A 46 0.88 7.06 -5.09
CA PRO A 46 1.60 6.74 -3.86
C PRO A 46 0.78 6.01 -2.79
N PHE A 47 -0.56 6.01 -2.92
CA PHE A 47 -1.50 5.44 -1.96
C PHE A 47 -2.02 4.05 -2.39
N VAL A 48 -1.42 3.45 -3.44
CA VAL A 48 -1.76 2.10 -3.86
C VAL A 48 -1.01 1.08 -3.02
N ASP A 49 -1.75 0.19 -2.40
CA ASP A 49 -1.29 -0.86 -1.50
C ASP A 49 -0.91 -2.15 -2.26
N LEU A 50 -0.32 -3.13 -1.57
CA LEU A 50 0.16 -4.38 -2.17
C LEU A 50 -0.94 -5.26 -2.77
N ASP A 51 -2.15 -5.19 -2.22
CA ASP A 51 -3.38 -5.82 -2.75
C ASP A 51 -4.01 -4.99 -3.89
N GLY A 52 -3.38 -3.88 -4.26
CA GLY A 52 -3.89 -2.92 -5.24
C GLY A 52 -4.95 -1.96 -4.71
N ARG A 53 -5.38 -2.08 -3.45
CA ARG A 53 -6.36 -1.16 -2.86
C ARG A 53 -5.78 0.26 -2.78
N ILE A 54 -6.62 1.25 -3.06
CA ILE A 54 -6.25 2.67 -3.04
C ILE A 54 -6.62 3.26 -1.68
N GLN A 55 -5.62 3.50 -0.85
CA GLN A 55 -5.75 4.02 0.53
C GLN A 55 -5.57 5.54 0.54
N ALA A 56 -6.37 6.24 -0.27
CA ALA A 56 -6.30 7.70 -0.40
C ALA A 56 -7.52 8.36 0.25
N ASP A 57 -7.29 9.40 1.05
CA ASP A 57 -8.35 10.36 1.38
C ASP A 57 -8.70 11.17 0.12
N PHE A 58 -9.80 10.77 -0.51
CA PHE A 58 -10.30 11.43 -1.71
C PHE A 58 -10.69 12.89 -1.49
N GLU A 59 -11.05 13.30 -0.26
CA GLU A 59 -11.33 14.72 0.05
C GLU A 59 -10.03 15.53 0.16
N ALA A 60 -8.94 14.96 0.69
CA ALA A 60 -7.61 15.56 0.61
C ALA A 60 -7.11 15.68 -0.84
N VAL A 61 -7.32 14.64 -1.67
CA VAL A 61 -7.01 14.67 -3.11
C VAL A 61 -7.79 15.80 -3.80
N ARG A 62 -9.09 15.91 -3.51
CA ARG A 62 -9.95 16.97 -4.01
C ARG A 62 -9.40 18.36 -3.70
N ARG A 63 -9.07 18.61 -2.43
CA ARG A 63 -8.55 19.89 -1.94
C ARG A 63 -7.22 20.26 -2.60
N LYS A 64 -6.28 19.32 -2.69
CA LYS A 64 -4.98 19.56 -3.32
C LYS A 64 -5.08 19.82 -4.83
N LEU A 65 -5.98 19.13 -5.53
CA LEU A 65 -6.23 19.39 -6.95
C LEU A 65 -7.09 20.62 -7.21
N ASP A 66 -7.71 21.20 -6.18
CA ASP A 66 -8.64 22.33 -6.29
C ASP A 66 -9.77 22.06 -7.28
N ILE A 67 -10.49 20.95 -7.06
CA ILE A 67 -11.61 20.51 -7.90
C ILE A 67 -12.90 20.37 -7.09
N GLN A 68 -14.04 20.44 -7.78
CA GLN A 68 -15.34 20.20 -7.17
C GLN A 68 -15.58 18.70 -6.90
N ARG A 69 -16.44 18.38 -5.93
CA ARG A 69 -16.83 16.98 -5.62
C ARG A 69 -17.42 16.26 -6.84
N SER A 70 -18.23 16.97 -7.63
CA SER A 70 -18.80 16.47 -8.89
C SER A 70 -17.72 16.07 -9.91
N GLN A 71 -16.67 16.90 -10.04
CA GLN A 71 -15.54 16.65 -10.93
C GLN A 71 -14.70 15.46 -10.45
N LEU A 72 -14.48 15.31 -9.14
CA LEU A 72 -13.80 14.15 -8.58
C LEU A 72 -14.59 12.86 -8.84
N LYS A 73 -15.91 12.87 -8.59
CA LYS A 73 -16.77 11.72 -8.89
C LYS A 73 -16.70 11.34 -10.37
N CYS A 74 -16.84 12.32 -11.28
CA CYS A 74 -16.71 12.09 -12.71
C CYS A 74 -15.33 11.56 -13.11
N ALA A 75 -14.26 12.04 -12.45
CA ALA A 75 -12.91 11.57 -12.67
C ALA A 75 -12.75 10.09 -12.28
N LEU A 76 -13.22 9.69 -11.09
CA LEU A 76 -13.17 8.29 -10.64
C LEU A 76 -13.96 7.37 -11.59
N THR A 77 -15.19 7.74 -11.94
CA THR A 77 -16.00 6.98 -12.91
C THR A 77 -15.32 6.84 -14.26
N ARG A 78 -14.58 7.87 -14.70
CA ARG A 78 -13.83 7.80 -15.95
C ARG A 78 -12.61 6.87 -15.84
N LEU A 79 -11.92 6.85 -14.70
CA LEU A 79 -10.82 5.93 -14.46
C LEU A 79 -11.30 4.47 -14.40
N GLU A 80 -12.49 4.23 -13.86
CA GLU A 80 -13.16 2.91 -13.89
C GLU A 80 -13.50 2.50 -15.32
N THR A 81 -14.14 3.39 -16.09
CA THR A 81 -14.53 3.12 -17.49
C THR A 81 -13.31 2.79 -18.37
N GLU A 82 -12.17 3.41 -18.11
CA GLU A 82 -10.92 3.18 -18.82
C GLU A 82 -10.14 1.95 -18.29
N GLY A 83 -10.67 1.23 -17.28
CA GLY A 83 -10.04 0.05 -16.70
C GLY A 83 -8.71 0.34 -16.00
N LEU A 84 -8.53 1.54 -15.46
CA LEU A 84 -7.34 1.92 -14.68
C LEU A 84 -7.52 1.62 -13.19
N ILE A 85 -8.74 1.76 -12.72
CA ILE A 85 -9.18 1.37 -11.39
C ILE A 85 -10.46 0.54 -11.52
N GLU A 86 -10.83 -0.16 -10.47
CA GLU A 86 -12.11 -0.84 -10.33
C GLU A 86 -12.66 -0.62 -8.93
N ARG A 87 -13.98 -0.68 -8.79
CA ARG A 87 -14.64 -0.59 -7.50
C ARG A 87 -15.07 -1.98 -7.05
N ARG A 88 -14.61 -2.40 -5.86
CA ARG A 88 -15.06 -3.62 -5.18
C ARG A 88 -15.63 -3.23 -3.82
N GLY A 89 -16.96 -3.32 -3.69
CA GLY A 89 -17.67 -2.78 -2.52
C GLY A 89 -17.45 -1.26 -2.36
N ASP A 90 -16.99 -0.85 -1.18
CA ASP A 90 -16.72 0.56 -0.84
C ASP A 90 -15.29 1.01 -1.11
N HIS A 91 -14.49 0.17 -1.79
CA HIS A 91 -13.08 0.43 -2.02
C HIS A 91 -12.74 0.46 -3.51
N TYR A 92 -11.77 1.30 -3.85
CA TYR A 92 -11.16 1.35 -5.17
C TYR A 92 -9.88 0.52 -5.19
N TYR A 93 -9.67 -0.21 -6.28
CA TYR A 93 -8.49 -1.01 -6.54
C TYR A 93 -7.85 -0.54 -7.84
N SER A 94 -6.53 -0.48 -7.88
CA SER A 94 -5.78 -0.08 -9.06
C SER A 94 -5.41 -1.29 -9.93
N LEU A 95 -5.77 -1.24 -11.20
CA LEU A 95 -5.36 -2.20 -12.23
C LEU A 95 -4.07 -1.78 -12.98
N ALA A 96 -3.66 -0.54 -12.79
CA ALA A 96 -2.57 0.10 -13.52
C ALA A 96 -1.19 0.02 -12.84
N HIS A 97 -1.11 -0.51 -11.62
CA HIS A 97 0.14 -0.67 -10.87
C HIS A 97 0.70 -2.09 -11.02
N THR A 98 2.02 -2.21 -10.85
CA THR A 98 2.76 -3.48 -10.79
C THR A 98 3.53 -3.56 -9.48
N PHE A 99 3.69 -4.78 -8.97
CA PHE A 99 4.30 -5.08 -7.67
C PHE A 99 5.56 -5.95 -7.83
N GLY A 100 5.89 -6.39 -9.04
CA GLY A 100 7.04 -7.28 -9.29
C GLY A 100 8.39 -6.54 -9.35
N LYS A 101 9.49 -7.32 -9.23
CA LYS A 101 10.84 -6.91 -9.61
C LYS A 101 10.88 -6.69 -11.13
N SER A 102 10.49 -5.49 -11.54
CA SER A 102 10.48 -5.03 -12.91
C SER A 102 11.72 -4.17 -13.18
N GLY A 103 12.23 -4.20 -14.41
CA GLY A 103 13.31 -3.30 -14.82
C GLY A 103 12.86 -1.84 -14.75
N GLU A 104 13.78 -0.90 -14.50
CA GLU A 104 13.48 0.53 -14.33
C GLU A 104 12.70 1.17 -15.50
N THR A 105 12.75 0.59 -16.69
CA THR A 105 12.00 1.06 -17.87
C THR A 105 10.52 0.67 -17.88
N GLN A 106 10.11 -0.28 -17.04
CA GLN A 106 8.76 -0.84 -17.05
C GLN A 106 7.79 -0.06 -16.15
N PHE A 107 8.30 0.83 -15.30
CA PHE A 107 7.49 1.60 -14.38
C PHE A 107 7.93 3.07 -14.29
N ILE A 108 7.02 3.91 -13.86
CA ILE A 108 7.27 5.31 -13.53
C ILE A 108 7.38 5.43 -12.02
N GLN A 109 8.39 6.16 -11.54
CA GLN A 109 8.52 6.45 -10.12
C GLN A 109 7.57 7.56 -9.69
N ASN A 110 7.21 7.58 -8.41
CA ASN A 110 6.36 8.60 -7.80
C ASN A 110 7.14 9.91 -7.60
N TYR A 111 7.57 10.55 -8.69
CA TYR A 111 8.22 11.85 -8.62
C TYR A 111 7.27 12.88 -8.02
N LYS A 112 7.76 13.70 -7.09
CA LYS A 112 6.91 14.67 -6.37
C LYS A 112 6.13 15.56 -7.32
N LYS A 113 6.79 16.12 -8.35
CA LYS A 113 6.16 16.96 -9.38
C LYS A 113 5.01 16.29 -10.15
N ILE A 114 4.94 14.96 -10.14
CA ILE A 114 3.89 14.18 -10.79
C ILE A 114 2.71 13.97 -9.82
N VAL A 115 2.99 13.63 -8.57
CA VAL A 115 2.00 13.16 -7.60
C VAL A 115 1.50 14.24 -6.63
N ASP A 116 2.16 15.40 -6.55
CA ASP A 116 1.81 16.50 -5.64
C ASP A 116 0.70 17.43 -6.16
N GLY A 117 0.21 17.19 -7.38
CA GLY A 117 -0.78 18.02 -8.05
C GLY A 117 -0.20 19.14 -8.90
N SER A 118 1.13 19.32 -8.97
CA SER A 118 1.79 20.32 -9.83
C SER A 118 1.40 20.17 -11.30
N MET A 119 1.13 18.94 -11.76
CA MET A 119 0.65 18.63 -13.11
C MET A 119 -0.66 19.33 -13.48
N LYS A 120 -1.43 19.85 -12.50
CA LYS A 120 -2.68 20.57 -12.76
C LYS A 120 -2.49 21.90 -13.49
N LYS A 121 -1.31 22.52 -13.42
CA LYS A 121 -1.03 23.82 -14.09
C LYS A 121 -0.93 23.71 -15.61
N HIS A 122 -0.64 22.53 -16.14
CA HIS A 122 -0.43 22.31 -17.57
C HIS A 122 -1.75 21.95 -18.29
N SER A 123 -1.83 22.16 -19.60
CA SER A 123 -2.98 21.72 -20.40
C SER A 123 -2.98 20.19 -20.59
N LEU A 124 -4.09 19.61 -21.06
CA LEU A 124 -4.16 18.16 -21.33
C LEU A 124 -3.08 17.71 -22.32
N ARG A 125 -2.89 18.46 -23.42
CA ARG A 125 -1.87 18.16 -24.44
C ARG A 125 -0.45 18.22 -23.86
N VAL A 126 -0.17 19.20 -23.00
CA VAL A 126 1.14 19.31 -22.33
C VAL A 126 1.34 18.15 -21.35
N ASN A 127 0.32 17.76 -20.57
CA ASN A 127 0.40 16.59 -19.69
C ASN A 127 0.66 15.30 -20.48
N ARG A 128 0.06 15.14 -21.66
CA ARG A 128 0.34 14.02 -22.56
C ARG A 128 1.77 14.05 -23.06
N LEU A 129 2.29 15.23 -23.43
CA LEU A 129 3.66 15.38 -23.89
C LEU A 129 4.68 15.04 -22.78
N ILE A 130 4.44 15.48 -21.54
CA ILE A 130 5.23 15.08 -20.37
C ILE A 130 5.20 13.56 -20.21
N SER A 131 4.02 12.95 -20.24
CA SER A 131 3.82 11.50 -20.10
C SER A 131 4.50 10.70 -21.21
N TYR A 132 4.51 11.23 -22.44
CA TYR A 132 5.24 10.66 -23.57
C TYR A 132 6.75 10.61 -23.26
N PHE A 133 7.37 11.72 -22.86
CA PHE A 133 8.80 11.73 -22.54
C PHE A 133 9.14 10.89 -21.31
N LEU A 134 8.27 10.88 -20.31
CA LEU A 134 8.42 10.10 -19.09
C LEU A 134 8.42 8.58 -19.33
N SER A 135 7.66 8.12 -20.31
CA SER A 135 7.53 6.69 -20.65
C SER A 135 8.44 6.22 -21.79
N ALA A 136 9.01 7.14 -22.58
CA ALA A 136 9.80 6.80 -23.77
C ALA A 136 11.19 6.22 -23.45
N LYS A 137 11.84 6.70 -22.37
CA LYS A 137 13.15 6.24 -21.91
C LYS A 137 13.24 6.38 -20.39
N MET A 138 14.29 5.79 -19.78
CA MET A 138 14.56 6.03 -18.37
C MET A 138 14.68 7.53 -18.09
N PRO A 139 13.98 8.06 -17.07
CA PRO A 139 14.03 9.47 -16.72
C PRO A 139 15.47 9.96 -16.53
N GLY A 140 15.78 11.17 -16.99
CA GLY A 140 17.14 11.73 -16.98
C GLY A 140 18.03 11.29 -18.14
N LYS A 141 17.61 10.36 -19.01
CA LYS A 141 18.33 10.05 -20.26
C LYS A 141 17.85 10.91 -21.42
N VAL A 142 18.77 11.23 -22.33
CA VAL A 142 18.45 11.96 -23.55
C VAL A 142 17.63 11.10 -24.51
N HIS A 143 16.46 11.61 -24.87
CA HIS A 143 15.55 11.08 -25.88
C HIS A 143 15.68 11.91 -27.15
N ARG A 144 16.03 11.26 -28.27
CA ARG A 144 16.11 11.92 -29.58
C ARG A 144 14.81 11.72 -30.32
N VAL A 145 14.15 12.81 -30.69
CA VAL A 145 12.88 12.79 -31.40
C VAL A 145 12.96 13.77 -32.58
N LYS A 146 12.40 13.37 -33.73
CA LYS A 146 12.19 14.30 -34.84
C LYS A 146 11.03 15.21 -34.46
N PHE A 147 11.18 16.52 -34.62
CA PHE A 147 10.12 17.46 -34.27
C PHE A 147 8.81 17.20 -35.03
N GLU A 148 8.90 16.71 -36.26
CA GLU A 148 7.76 16.29 -37.09
C GLU A 148 6.96 15.14 -36.46
N ASN A 149 7.54 14.36 -35.55
CA ASN A 149 6.79 13.34 -34.84
C ASN A 149 5.99 13.91 -33.66
N LEU A 150 6.10 15.21 -33.38
CA LEU A 150 5.46 15.90 -32.27
C LEU A 150 4.15 16.62 -32.63
N TYR A 151 3.69 16.55 -33.88
CA TYR A 151 2.42 17.16 -34.31
C TYR A 151 1.82 16.44 -35.51
N ARG A 152 0.55 16.71 -35.81
CA ARG A 152 -0.13 16.17 -37.00
C ARG A 152 0.48 16.75 -38.27
N ASN A 153 0.97 15.87 -39.14
CA ASN A 153 1.39 16.22 -40.49
C ASN A 153 1.21 15.02 -41.43
N GLN A 154 1.44 15.25 -42.72
CA GLN A 154 1.31 14.22 -43.76
C GLN A 154 2.37 13.11 -43.66
N LEU A 155 3.44 13.32 -42.89
CA LEU A 155 4.52 12.35 -42.67
C LEU A 155 4.30 11.53 -41.39
N HIS A 156 3.22 11.81 -40.64
CA HIS A 156 2.86 11.08 -39.44
C HIS A 156 2.46 9.65 -39.79
N THR A 157 3.02 8.69 -39.07
CA THR A 157 2.59 7.29 -39.16
C THR A 157 1.95 6.91 -37.83
N GLY A 158 0.86 6.13 -37.88
CA GLY A 158 0.14 5.70 -36.66
C GLY A 158 1.00 4.90 -35.65
N LEU A 159 2.20 4.47 -36.05
CA LEU A 159 3.15 3.73 -35.20
C LEU A 159 4.22 4.62 -34.56
N ALA A 160 4.44 5.85 -35.07
CA ALA A 160 5.54 6.71 -34.63
C ALA A 160 5.18 8.20 -34.75
N GLY A 161 4.47 8.72 -33.74
CA GLY A 161 4.26 10.15 -33.55
C GLY A 161 3.12 10.44 -32.58
N ILE A 162 3.01 11.67 -32.10
CA ILE A 162 1.86 12.17 -31.34
C ILE A 162 0.93 12.97 -32.25
N ASP A 163 -0.37 12.82 -32.05
CA ASP A 163 -1.37 13.36 -32.95
C ASP A 163 -2.24 14.46 -32.30
N TYR A 164 -2.01 14.84 -31.05
CA TYR A 164 -2.92 15.78 -30.38
C TYR A 164 -2.53 17.26 -30.54
N PHE A 165 -1.40 17.57 -31.18
CA PHE A 165 -1.07 18.93 -31.62
C PHE A 165 -1.41 19.09 -33.10
N TYR A 166 -2.13 20.15 -33.45
CA TYR A 166 -2.63 20.34 -34.81
C TYR A 166 -1.55 20.79 -35.79
N ASP A 167 -0.57 21.56 -35.31
CA ASP A 167 0.49 22.11 -36.12
C ASP A 167 1.80 22.23 -35.35
N ALA A 168 2.84 22.63 -36.08
CA ALA A 168 4.18 22.86 -35.55
C ALA A 168 4.22 23.99 -34.50
N LYS A 169 3.43 25.06 -34.66
CA LYS A 169 3.46 26.20 -33.73
C LYS A 169 2.93 25.78 -32.35
N GLU A 170 1.85 24.99 -32.30
CA GLU A 170 1.31 24.44 -31.05
C GLU A 170 2.32 23.52 -30.33
N ALA A 171 2.97 22.62 -31.07
CA ALA A 171 3.95 21.70 -30.49
C ALA A 171 5.19 22.45 -29.96
N ALA A 172 5.69 23.43 -30.72
CA ALA A 172 6.82 24.25 -30.29
C ALA A 172 6.48 25.10 -29.05
N ALA A 173 5.28 25.71 -29.00
CA ALA A 173 4.81 26.44 -27.83
C ALA A 173 4.70 25.54 -26.58
N ALA A 174 4.24 24.29 -26.75
CA ALA A 174 4.21 23.33 -25.65
C ALA A 174 5.62 22.97 -25.14
N LEU A 175 6.60 22.79 -26.03
CA LEU A 175 7.99 22.55 -25.66
C LEU A 175 8.60 23.75 -24.92
N LEU A 176 8.38 24.98 -25.40
CA LEU A 176 8.83 26.20 -24.73
C LEU A 176 8.25 26.33 -23.33
N LYS A 177 6.96 26.05 -23.17
CA LYS A 177 6.31 26.03 -21.85
C LYS A 177 6.97 25.02 -20.91
N LEU A 178 7.32 23.83 -21.40
CA LEU A 178 8.01 22.82 -20.59
C LEU A 178 9.45 23.20 -20.23
N ILE A 179 10.14 23.97 -21.06
CA ILE A 179 11.46 24.55 -20.74
C ILE A 179 11.30 25.63 -19.66
N GLN A 180 10.33 26.54 -19.83
CA GLN A 180 10.04 27.61 -18.87
C GLN A 180 9.65 27.06 -17.49
N ASP A 181 8.89 25.96 -17.46
CA ASP A 181 8.47 25.27 -16.25
C ASP A 181 9.56 24.36 -15.65
N ASP A 182 10.79 24.37 -16.20
CA ASP A 182 11.93 23.53 -15.82
C ASP A 182 11.62 22.02 -15.85
N VAL A 183 10.72 21.57 -16.72
CA VAL A 183 10.35 20.16 -16.87
C VAL A 183 11.31 19.43 -17.80
N ILE A 184 11.74 20.08 -18.90
CA ILE A 184 12.65 19.50 -19.89
C ILE A 184 13.85 20.41 -20.21
N SER A 185 14.96 19.78 -20.59
CA SER A 185 16.06 20.39 -21.32
C SER A 185 16.03 19.92 -22.77
N ILE A 186 16.23 20.85 -23.71
CA ILE A 186 16.27 20.57 -25.15
C ILE A 186 17.61 21.02 -25.73
N TRP A 187 18.27 20.14 -26.47
CA TRP A 187 19.38 20.48 -27.35
C TRP A 187 18.95 20.39 -28.81
N LEU A 188 19.34 21.39 -29.60
CA LEU A 188 19.07 21.46 -31.03
C LEU A 188 20.25 20.83 -31.79
N GLY A 189 19.96 19.86 -32.66
CA GLY A 189 20.98 19.18 -33.49
C GLY A 189 21.47 17.84 -32.96
N ARG A 190 22.57 17.35 -33.57
CA ARG A 190 23.18 16.04 -33.27
C ARG A 190 24.63 16.24 -32.84
N GLY A 191 25.10 15.44 -31.88
CA GLY A 191 26.52 15.37 -31.51
C GLY A 191 26.93 16.32 -30.38
N GLN A 192 28.24 16.62 -30.30
CA GLN A 192 28.83 17.48 -29.26
C GLN A 192 28.52 18.97 -29.46
N ASP A 193 28.20 19.38 -30.69
CA ASP A 193 27.90 20.78 -31.04
C ASP A 193 26.41 21.15 -30.88
N ALA A 194 25.63 20.33 -30.16
CA ALA A 194 24.20 20.56 -30.00
C ALA A 194 23.94 21.76 -29.07
N LEU A 195 23.20 22.76 -29.57
CA LEU A 195 22.89 23.98 -28.82
C LEU A 195 21.86 23.67 -27.73
N LEU A 196 22.25 23.79 -26.46
CA LEU A 196 21.31 23.74 -25.32
C LEU A 196 20.47 25.00 -25.29
N LEU A 197 19.15 24.86 -25.31
CA LEU A 197 18.26 26.00 -25.13
C LEU A 197 18.36 26.54 -23.69
N PRO A 198 18.40 27.88 -23.52
CA PRO A 198 18.45 28.49 -22.19
C PRO A 198 17.19 28.18 -21.39
N ARG A 199 17.33 28.04 -20.07
CA ARG A 199 16.22 27.80 -19.13
C ARG A 199 15.54 29.11 -18.74
N GLY A 200 14.25 29.07 -18.42
CA GLY A 200 13.48 30.22 -17.92
C GLY A 200 12.72 31.01 -19.00
N SER A 201 12.29 32.24 -18.67
CA SER A 201 11.53 33.16 -19.54
C SER A 201 12.41 33.77 -20.63
N GLY A 202 12.88 32.95 -21.57
CA GLY A 202 13.79 33.41 -22.61
C GLY A 202 13.07 33.62 -23.93
N GLU A 203 12.86 34.87 -24.33
CA GLU A 203 12.69 35.20 -25.75
C GLU A 203 13.82 34.57 -26.59
N GLU A 204 15.00 34.41 -26.01
CA GLU A 204 16.15 33.74 -26.61
C GLU A 204 15.91 32.26 -26.91
N ALA A 205 15.28 31.52 -25.99
CA ALA A 205 14.93 30.11 -26.21
C ALA A 205 13.88 29.96 -27.32
N GLU A 206 12.90 30.86 -27.33
CA GLU A 206 11.87 30.93 -28.36
C GLU A 206 12.47 31.26 -29.73
N LYS A 207 13.27 32.32 -29.83
CA LYS A 207 13.97 32.73 -31.07
C LYS A 207 14.85 31.60 -31.58
N ALA A 208 15.63 30.95 -30.73
CA ALA A 208 16.50 29.85 -31.11
C ALA A 208 15.71 28.63 -31.61
N LEU A 209 14.66 28.23 -30.89
CA LEU A 209 13.82 27.09 -31.29
C LEU A 209 13.07 27.38 -32.60
N TYR A 210 12.42 28.53 -32.71
CA TYR A 210 11.67 28.89 -33.92
C TYR A 210 12.57 29.06 -35.13
N SER A 211 13.75 29.67 -34.97
CA SER A 211 14.74 29.77 -36.05
C SER A 211 15.19 28.38 -36.52
N TYR A 212 15.54 27.49 -35.59
CA TYR A 212 15.98 26.13 -35.90
C TYR A 212 14.89 25.29 -36.60
N LEU A 213 13.63 25.47 -36.22
CA LEU A 213 12.49 24.79 -36.81
C LEU A 213 11.95 25.47 -38.08
N GLY A 214 12.48 26.64 -38.46
CA GLY A 214 12.00 27.43 -39.60
C GLY A 214 10.60 28.04 -39.40
N LEU A 215 10.23 28.37 -38.16
CA LEU A 215 8.92 28.91 -37.76
C LEU A 215 8.88 30.44 -37.60
N THR A 216 10.01 31.14 -37.76
CA THR A 216 10.07 32.60 -37.66
C THR A 216 9.13 33.24 -38.67
N ASP A 217 8.35 34.24 -38.22
CA ASP A 217 7.43 34.99 -39.08
C ASP A 217 8.25 35.69 -40.18
N SER A 218 8.23 35.08 -41.36
CA SER A 218 8.63 35.76 -42.57
C SER A 218 7.39 36.49 -43.08
N GLU A 219 7.50 37.81 -43.23
CA GLU A 219 6.57 38.69 -43.92
C GLU A 219 6.42 38.34 -45.43
N SER A 220 6.46 37.06 -45.79
CA SER A 220 6.22 36.60 -47.15
C SER A 220 5.36 35.33 -47.13
N PRO A 221 4.22 35.30 -47.83
CA PRO A 221 3.28 34.19 -47.81
C PRO A 221 3.74 33.02 -48.72
N LYS A 222 5.04 32.82 -48.86
CA LYS A 222 5.58 31.63 -49.52
C LYS A 222 5.78 30.58 -48.44
N ARG A 223 4.78 29.69 -48.30
CA ARG A 223 4.91 28.40 -47.62
C ARG A 223 6.26 27.79 -48.01
N SER A 224 7.26 27.94 -47.15
CA SER A 224 8.52 27.21 -47.25
C SER A 224 8.13 25.75 -47.09
N ARG A 225 7.97 25.05 -48.23
CA ARG A 225 7.85 23.59 -48.24
C ARG A 225 9.13 23.09 -47.58
N THR A 226 8.99 22.52 -46.38
CA THR A 226 10.02 21.68 -45.78
C THR A 226 10.30 20.55 -46.77
N SER A 227 11.33 20.72 -47.59
CA SER A 227 11.78 19.67 -48.50
C SER A 227 12.17 18.45 -47.68
N SER A 228 11.96 17.25 -48.22
CA SER A 228 12.33 15.98 -47.59
C SER A 228 13.79 15.93 -47.11
N ILE A 229 14.66 16.72 -47.74
CA ILE A 229 16.09 16.89 -47.41
C ILE A 229 16.30 17.73 -46.12
N LYS A 230 15.43 18.70 -45.80
CA LYS A 230 15.49 19.47 -44.55
C LYS A 230 14.81 18.77 -43.37
N ALA A 231 13.90 17.84 -43.62
CA ALA A 231 13.21 17.07 -42.58
C ALA A 231 14.14 16.08 -41.82
N GLU A 232 15.33 15.78 -42.33
CA GLU A 232 16.35 15.03 -41.57
C GLU A 232 17.04 15.88 -40.48
N ASN A 233 16.82 17.21 -40.48
CA ASN A 233 17.59 18.17 -39.70
C ASN A 233 16.94 18.65 -38.41
N HIS A 234 15.64 18.45 -38.16
CA HIS A 234 14.97 18.92 -36.91
C HIS A 234 14.95 17.84 -35.82
N VAL A 235 16.11 17.25 -35.54
CA VAL A 235 16.25 16.30 -34.43
C VAL A 235 16.44 17.07 -33.13
N LEU A 236 15.48 16.90 -32.22
CA LEU A 236 15.55 17.43 -30.86
C LEU A 236 16.08 16.35 -29.93
N SER A 237 17.12 16.68 -29.18
CA SER A 237 17.55 15.89 -28.04
C SER A 237 16.84 16.44 -26.80
N ILE A 238 15.97 15.67 -26.17
CA ILE A 238 15.12 16.11 -25.05
C ILE A 238 15.43 15.25 -23.83
N ARG A 239 15.53 15.87 -22.66
CA ARG A 239 15.77 15.19 -21.38
C ARG A 239 14.85 15.78 -20.32
N LEU A 240 14.20 14.95 -19.51
CA LEU A 240 13.56 15.43 -18.28
C LEU A 240 14.65 16.02 -17.37
N THR A 241 14.42 17.21 -16.84
CA THR A 241 15.43 17.87 -15.97
C THR A 241 15.61 17.10 -14.69
N ASP A 242 16.80 17.21 -14.09
CA ASP A 242 17.06 16.62 -12.78
C ASP A 242 16.14 17.22 -11.71
N LEU A 243 15.76 18.50 -11.84
CA LEU A 243 14.80 19.16 -10.96
C LEU A 243 13.40 18.53 -11.01
N PHE A 244 12.97 18.06 -12.18
CA PHE A 244 11.67 17.40 -12.33
C PHE A 244 11.65 16.00 -11.71
N ILE A 245 12.81 15.31 -11.68
CA ILE A 245 12.93 13.90 -11.26
C ILE A 245 13.73 13.71 -9.96
N SER A 246 14.12 14.78 -9.29
CA SER A 246 15.02 14.76 -8.11
C SER A 246 14.36 14.15 -6.89
N GLU A 247 13.15 14.60 -6.56
CA GLU A 247 12.44 14.20 -5.35
C GLU A 247 11.42 13.11 -5.66
N LYS A 248 11.48 12.02 -4.88
CA LYS A 248 10.61 10.85 -5.00
C LYS A 248 9.77 10.74 -3.74
N VAL A 249 8.47 10.57 -3.91
CA VAL A 249 7.52 10.31 -2.83
C VAL A 249 7.49 8.81 -2.59
N ALA A 250 7.73 8.40 -1.34
CA ALA A 250 7.59 7.01 -0.95
C ALA A 250 6.13 6.54 -1.08
N VAL A 251 5.91 5.25 -1.33
CA VAL A 251 4.56 4.69 -1.25
C VAL A 251 4.10 4.76 0.20
N SER A 252 2.99 5.44 0.44
CA SER A 252 2.43 5.73 1.76
C SER A 252 1.10 4.99 2.00
N ALA A 253 0.77 3.98 1.19
CA ALA A 253 -0.48 3.24 1.31
C ALA A 253 -0.65 2.55 2.67
N ASN A 254 0.43 1.97 3.21
CA ASN A 254 0.43 1.30 4.51
C ASN A 254 0.14 2.26 5.67
N THR A 255 0.84 3.39 5.70
CA THR A 255 0.65 4.42 6.72
C THR A 255 -0.72 5.08 6.58
N ALA A 256 -1.18 5.32 5.34
CA ALA A 256 -2.49 5.90 5.09
C ALA A 256 -3.64 4.95 5.48
N GLU A 257 -3.52 3.64 5.25
CA GLU A 257 -4.52 2.69 5.74
C GLU A 257 -4.59 2.69 7.26
N LEU A 258 -3.44 2.61 7.93
CA LEU A 258 -3.38 2.63 9.39
C LEU A 258 -4.00 3.92 9.93
N ASP A 259 -3.60 5.07 9.42
CA ASP A 259 -4.16 6.38 9.77
C ASP A 259 -5.68 6.42 9.54
N MET A 260 -6.18 5.93 8.40
CA MET A 260 -7.62 5.84 8.13
C MET A 260 -8.36 4.90 9.07
N MET A 261 -7.73 3.83 9.56
CA MET A 261 -8.33 2.91 10.53
C MET A 261 -8.40 3.55 11.92
N LEU A 262 -7.32 4.20 12.37
CA LEU A 262 -7.25 4.87 13.67
C LEU A 262 -8.17 6.10 13.74
N ASN A 263 -8.20 6.92 12.69
CA ASN A 263 -9.03 8.13 12.63
C ASN A 263 -10.54 7.85 12.70
N ARG A 264 -11.00 6.63 12.39
CA ARG A 264 -12.41 6.24 12.60
C ARG A 264 -12.81 6.17 14.06
N TYR A 265 -11.82 6.06 14.94
CA TYR A 265 -11.95 5.92 16.39
C TYR A 265 -11.25 7.07 17.12
N ASP A 266 -11.18 8.24 16.47
CA ASP A 266 -10.63 9.50 17.00
C ASP A 266 -9.19 9.41 17.54
N LEU A 267 -8.37 8.51 16.97
CA LEU A 267 -6.94 8.43 17.23
C LEU A 267 -6.14 8.84 15.98
N TYR A 268 -5.21 9.76 16.16
CA TYR A 268 -4.29 10.17 15.11
C TYR A 268 -3.03 9.30 15.09
N ILE A 269 -2.52 8.96 13.90
CA ILE A 269 -1.33 8.12 13.77
C ILE A 269 -0.09 8.76 14.43
N GLU A 270 -0.05 10.10 14.50
CA GLU A 270 1.03 10.87 15.14
C GLU A 270 1.08 10.69 16.67
N GLU A 271 0.04 10.14 17.28
CA GLU A 271 0.03 9.81 18.71
C GLU A 271 0.75 8.49 19.01
N LEU A 272 1.14 7.73 17.97
CA LEU A 272 1.90 6.50 18.09
C LEU A 272 3.37 6.72 17.73
N SER A 273 4.24 5.97 18.41
CA SER A 273 5.67 5.90 18.14
C SER A 273 5.93 5.28 16.77
N GLU A 274 7.02 5.73 16.14
CA GLU A 274 7.44 5.21 14.84
C GLU A 274 7.70 3.69 14.90
N GLU A 275 8.20 3.17 16.02
CA GLU A 275 8.44 1.75 16.21
C GLU A 275 7.14 0.93 16.13
N THR A 276 6.10 1.35 16.85
CA THR A 276 4.79 0.69 16.83
C THR A 276 4.14 0.76 15.45
N ILE A 277 4.21 1.92 14.79
CA ILE A 277 3.72 2.08 13.41
C ILE A 277 4.42 1.07 12.48
N GLN A 278 5.75 0.95 12.59
CA GLN A 278 6.53 0.01 11.78
C GLN A 278 6.19 -1.46 12.10
N GLN A 279 5.94 -1.80 13.37
CA GLN A 279 5.54 -3.16 13.78
C GLN A 279 4.16 -3.55 13.25
N LEU A 280 3.16 -2.66 13.39
CA LEU A 280 1.80 -2.86 12.86
C LEU A 280 1.83 -3.07 11.33
N ILE A 281 2.51 -2.16 10.62
CA ILE A 281 2.71 -2.27 9.17
C ILE A 281 3.50 -3.53 8.80
N GLY A 282 4.48 -3.91 9.62
CA GLY A 282 5.30 -5.10 9.45
C GLY A 282 4.49 -6.39 9.51
N ALA A 283 3.59 -6.51 10.50
CA ALA A 283 2.70 -7.66 10.65
C ALA A 283 1.73 -7.78 9.47
N LYS A 284 1.09 -6.67 9.08
CA LYS A 284 0.24 -6.60 7.88
C LYS A 284 0.95 -7.12 6.63
N ASN A 285 2.12 -6.54 6.33
CA ASN A 285 2.89 -6.91 5.14
C ASN A 285 3.37 -8.36 5.20
N THR A 286 3.73 -8.86 6.39
CA THR A 286 4.15 -10.25 6.57
C THR A 286 3.02 -11.22 6.23
N LEU A 287 1.82 -10.98 6.77
CA LEU A 287 0.64 -11.80 6.49
C LEU A 287 0.24 -11.76 5.01
N PHE A 288 0.24 -10.57 4.40
CA PHE A 288 -0.04 -10.46 2.96
C PHE A 288 1.00 -11.22 2.11
N ASN A 289 2.30 -11.07 2.40
CA ASN A 289 3.34 -11.76 1.63
C ASN A 289 3.31 -13.28 1.82
N LYS A 290 2.88 -13.76 2.99
CA LYS A 290 2.81 -15.19 3.33
C LYS A 290 1.52 -15.87 2.81
N VAL A 291 0.38 -15.17 2.86
CA VAL A 291 -0.96 -15.77 2.72
C VAL A 291 -1.87 -14.98 1.75
N GLY A 292 -1.39 -13.88 1.17
CA GLY A 292 -2.14 -13.08 0.20
C GLY A 292 -3.29 -12.27 0.83
N GLU A 293 -4.37 -12.11 0.05
CA GLU A 293 -5.54 -11.31 0.45
C GLU A 293 -6.20 -11.82 1.75
N THR A 294 -6.23 -13.14 1.97
CA THR A 294 -6.78 -13.71 3.21
C THR A 294 -5.99 -13.29 4.43
N GLY A 295 -4.65 -13.32 4.38
CA GLY A 295 -3.81 -12.86 5.49
C GLY A 295 -4.03 -11.38 5.82
N LEU A 296 -4.27 -10.57 4.79
CA LEU A 296 -4.61 -9.16 4.95
C LEU A 296 -6.02 -8.95 5.53
N SER A 297 -6.98 -9.80 5.15
CA SER A 297 -8.33 -9.81 5.74
C SER A 297 -8.28 -10.10 7.24
N ILE A 298 -7.52 -11.12 7.65
CA ILE A 298 -7.28 -11.46 9.07
C ILE A 298 -6.70 -10.27 9.82
N TYR A 299 -5.64 -9.64 9.30
CA TYR A 299 -5.03 -8.47 9.92
C TYR A 299 -6.01 -7.30 10.06
N ARG A 300 -6.74 -6.96 8.99
CA ARG A 300 -7.70 -5.84 9.00
C ARG A 300 -8.81 -6.06 10.03
N LYS A 301 -9.31 -7.30 10.14
CA LYS A 301 -10.33 -7.67 11.13
C LYS A 301 -9.80 -7.54 12.55
N ALA A 302 -8.62 -8.09 12.83
CA ALA A 302 -7.98 -7.97 14.13
C ALA A 302 -7.76 -6.51 14.54
N MET A 303 -7.26 -5.68 13.62
CA MET A 303 -7.01 -4.27 13.87
C MET A 303 -8.32 -3.48 14.06
N GLU A 304 -9.38 -3.80 13.32
CA GLU A 304 -10.69 -3.21 13.51
C GLU A 304 -11.28 -3.54 14.89
N SER A 305 -11.20 -4.81 15.31
CA SER A 305 -11.62 -5.25 16.66
C SER A 305 -10.81 -4.55 17.75
N TYR A 306 -9.47 -4.45 17.59
CA TYR A 306 -8.62 -3.71 18.52
C TYR A 306 -9.05 -2.24 18.63
N CYS A 307 -9.28 -1.57 17.50
CA CYS A 307 -9.66 -0.17 17.53
C CYS A 307 -11.04 0.03 18.16
N HIS A 308 -11.99 -0.86 17.88
CA HIS A 308 -13.32 -0.79 18.46
C HIS A 308 -13.30 -0.88 20.00
N GLU A 309 -12.45 -1.76 20.54
CA GLU A 309 -12.43 -2.05 21.97
C GLU A 309 -11.44 -1.20 22.77
N ASN A 310 -10.31 -0.82 22.17
CA ASN A 310 -9.15 -0.30 22.91
C ASN A 310 -8.44 0.88 22.25
N CYS A 311 -8.98 1.48 21.17
CA CYS A 311 -8.31 2.60 20.48
C CYS A 311 -8.07 3.81 21.39
N PHE A 312 -8.99 4.08 22.33
CA PHE A 312 -8.86 5.18 23.30
C PHE A 312 -7.69 5.02 24.28
N LEU A 313 -7.08 3.84 24.34
CA LEU A 313 -5.90 3.54 25.15
C LEU A 313 -4.64 3.36 24.32
N ALA A 314 -4.72 3.50 22.99
CA ALA A 314 -3.59 3.20 22.11
C ALA A 314 -2.36 4.05 22.43
N SER A 315 -2.51 5.35 22.59
CA SER A 315 -1.39 6.25 22.97
C SER A 315 -0.79 5.85 24.34
N TYR A 316 -1.61 5.34 25.26
CA TYR A 316 -1.12 4.82 26.54
C TYR A 316 -0.35 3.50 26.38
N HIS A 317 -0.89 2.53 25.64
CA HIS A 317 -0.22 1.24 25.41
C HIS A 317 1.14 1.45 24.75
N ASP A 318 1.25 2.44 23.88
CA ASP A 318 2.48 2.75 23.19
C ASP A 318 3.60 3.21 24.12
N ASP A 319 3.24 3.97 25.17
CA ASP A 319 4.15 4.48 26.19
C ASP A 319 4.54 3.44 27.26
N GLN A 320 3.84 2.31 27.33
CA GLN A 320 4.07 1.26 28.33
C GLN A 320 4.93 0.10 27.80
N GLU A 321 5.32 -0.79 28.71
CA GLU A 321 6.09 -2.01 28.40
C GLU A 321 5.36 -2.93 27.41
N TYR A 322 4.02 -2.93 27.43
CA TYR A 322 3.14 -3.69 26.54
C TYR A 322 2.70 -2.81 25.35
N LYS A 323 3.62 -2.56 24.42
CA LYS A 323 3.39 -1.73 23.22
C LYS A 323 2.06 -2.09 22.55
N VAL A 324 1.40 -1.11 21.91
CA VAL A 324 0.14 -1.32 21.14
C VAL A 324 0.20 -2.58 20.27
N TYR A 325 1.33 -2.80 19.61
CA TYR A 325 1.54 -3.97 18.77
C TYR A 325 1.41 -5.29 19.52
N ASP A 326 1.95 -5.42 20.74
CA ASP A 326 1.86 -6.65 21.52
C ASP A 326 0.42 -6.92 21.97
N VAL A 327 -0.31 -5.88 22.38
CA VAL A 327 -1.73 -5.99 22.71
C VAL A 327 -2.55 -6.40 21.48
N MET A 328 -2.34 -5.73 20.34
CA MET A 328 -3.00 -6.06 19.07
C MET A 328 -2.68 -7.49 18.64
N ARG A 329 -1.41 -7.90 18.70
CA ARG A 329 -0.96 -9.23 18.29
C ARG A 329 -1.58 -10.32 19.17
N ASN A 330 -1.42 -10.20 20.48
CA ASN A 330 -1.78 -11.25 21.43
C ASN A 330 -3.31 -11.34 21.55
N ASN A 331 -4.00 -10.22 21.72
CA ASN A 331 -5.43 -10.25 22.08
C ASN A 331 -6.36 -10.31 20.87
N TYR A 332 -5.88 -9.94 19.69
CA TYR A 332 -6.70 -9.85 18.47
C TYR A 332 -6.15 -10.70 17.34
N LEU A 333 -4.92 -10.44 16.89
CA LEU A 333 -4.38 -11.09 15.69
C LEU A 333 -4.27 -12.61 15.82
N LEU A 334 -3.70 -13.09 16.93
CA LEU A 334 -3.59 -14.54 17.19
C LEU A 334 -4.96 -15.20 17.32
N LYS A 335 -5.97 -14.52 17.87
CA LYS A 335 -7.33 -15.06 17.98
C LYS A 335 -8.00 -15.20 16.62
N GLU A 336 -7.86 -14.20 15.74
CA GLU A 336 -8.38 -14.28 14.37
C GLU A 336 -7.70 -15.40 13.57
N ILE A 337 -6.38 -15.57 13.73
CA ILE A 337 -5.66 -16.70 13.11
C ILE A 337 -6.16 -18.03 13.68
N GLN A 338 -6.33 -18.14 15.00
CA GLN A 338 -6.85 -19.34 15.66
C GLN A 338 -8.25 -19.70 15.13
N SER A 339 -9.14 -18.72 14.98
CA SER A 339 -10.48 -18.92 14.42
C SER A 339 -10.41 -19.52 13.01
N VAL A 340 -9.56 -18.97 12.13
CA VAL A 340 -9.35 -19.53 10.78
C VAL A 340 -8.80 -20.95 10.81
N LEU A 341 -7.85 -21.26 11.71
CA LEU A 341 -7.31 -22.61 11.86
C LEU A 341 -8.37 -23.61 12.32
N LEU A 342 -9.29 -23.18 13.20
CA LEU A 342 -10.42 -23.99 13.66
C LEU A 342 -11.43 -24.25 12.53
N GLU A 343 -11.77 -23.24 11.74
CA GLU A 343 -12.66 -23.39 10.57
C GLU A 343 -12.10 -24.41 9.56
N VAL A 344 -10.78 -24.39 9.33
CA VAL A 344 -10.08 -25.39 8.49
C VAL A 344 -10.17 -26.79 9.09
N ALA A 345 -9.95 -26.91 10.41
CA ALA A 345 -10.05 -28.18 11.11
C ALA A 345 -11.48 -28.76 11.05
N GLU A 346 -12.50 -27.92 11.19
CA GLU A 346 -13.89 -28.31 11.00
C GLU A 346 -14.17 -28.78 9.57
N CYS A 347 -13.66 -28.07 8.56
CA CYS A 347 -13.77 -28.48 7.17
C CYS A 347 -13.15 -29.87 6.93
N ASN A 348 -11.97 -30.12 7.52
CA ASN A 348 -11.33 -31.43 7.48
C ASN A 348 -12.20 -32.50 8.15
N LYS A 349 -12.73 -32.24 9.36
CA LYS A 349 -13.65 -33.15 10.05
C LYS A 349 -14.88 -33.49 9.20
N ARG A 350 -15.54 -32.49 8.60
CA ARG A 350 -16.70 -32.68 7.70
C ARG A 350 -16.35 -33.51 6.46
N SER A 351 -15.11 -33.38 5.98
CA SER A 351 -14.59 -34.11 4.82
C SER A 351 -14.01 -35.48 5.17
N GLY A 352 -14.22 -35.99 6.39
CA GLY A 352 -13.68 -37.28 6.83
C GLY A 352 -12.16 -37.28 6.98
N TYR A 353 -11.56 -36.15 7.34
CA TYR A 353 -10.12 -35.94 7.48
C TYR A 353 -9.33 -36.21 6.20
N VAL A 354 -9.94 -35.92 5.05
CA VAL A 354 -9.26 -35.89 3.76
C VAL A 354 -8.76 -34.46 3.51
N SER A 355 -7.47 -34.32 3.18
CA SER A 355 -6.89 -33.03 2.88
C SER A 355 -7.59 -32.39 1.67
N SER A 356 -8.25 -31.26 1.91
CA SER A 356 -8.80 -30.44 0.83
C SER A 356 -7.71 -29.55 0.23
N VAL A 357 -7.80 -29.31 -1.09
CA VAL A 357 -6.93 -28.34 -1.78
C VAL A 357 -7.25 -26.92 -1.32
N GLN A 358 -8.52 -26.65 -0.98
CA GLN A 358 -9.05 -25.34 -0.60
C GLN A 358 -10.05 -25.45 0.55
N TYR A 359 -10.06 -24.44 1.42
CA TYR A 359 -10.94 -24.33 2.58
C TYR A 359 -11.67 -23.00 2.50
N GLU A 360 -12.98 -23.01 2.68
CA GLU A 360 -13.79 -21.80 2.77
C GLU A 360 -13.79 -21.32 4.22
N THR A 361 -13.39 -20.07 4.44
CA THR A 361 -13.32 -19.45 5.78
C THR A 361 -14.08 -18.14 5.80
N SER A 362 -14.32 -17.61 6.99
CA SER A 362 -14.88 -16.27 7.21
C SER A 362 -14.07 -15.14 6.55
N HIS A 363 -12.80 -15.41 6.20
CA HIS A 363 -11.90 -14.49 5.50
C HIS A 363 -11.70 -14.82 4.02
N GLY A 364 -12.50 -15.74 3.46
CA GLY A 364 -12.47 -16.19 2.07
C GLY A 364 -11.82 -17.56 1.89
N THR A 365 -11.51 -17.92 0.65
CA THR A 365 -10.92 -19.23 0.36
C THR A 365 -9.43 -19.26 0.66
N ILE A 366 -8.98 -20.20 1.48
CA ILE A 366 -7.55 -20.47 1.71
C ILE A 366 -7.13 -21.80 1.08
N THR A 367 -5.92 -21.87 0.54
CA THR A 367 -5.36 -23.13 0.05
C THR A 367 -4.72 -23.93 1.18
N HIS A 368 -4.50 -25.24 0.99
CA HIS A 368 -3.74 -26.04 1.94
C HIS A 368 -2.37 -25.44 2.30
N ARG A 369 -1.66 -24.91 1.30
CA ARG A 369 -0.38 -24.22 1.52
C ARG A 369 -0.53 -22.96 2.38
N HIS A 370 -1.59 -22.17 2.16
CA HIS A 370 -1.86 -20.98 2.97
C HIS A 370 -2.13 -21.36 4.42
N PHE A 371 -2.91 -22.43 4.64
CA PHE A 371 -3.13 -23.00 5.97
C PHE A 371 -1.81 -23.37 6.65
N GLU A 372 -0.93 -24.13 5.99
CA GLU A 372 0.35 -24.54 6.58
C GLU A 372 1.21 -23.34 6.98
N ILE A 373 1.25 -22.30 6.13
CA ILE A 373 1.99 -21.07 6.40
C ILE A 373 1.36 -20.27 7.56
N LEU A 374 0.03 -20.19 7.64
CA LEU A 374 -0.66 -19.53 8.74
C LEU A 374 -0.41 -20.25 10.07
N LEU A 375 -0.42 -21.58 10.07
CA LEU A 375 -0.15 -22.37 11.26
C LEU A 375 1.32 -22.18 11.70
N ASP A 376 2.27 -22.24 10.77
CA ASP A 376 3.67 -21.95 11.09
C ASP A 376 3.86 -20.53 11.63
N TYR A 377 3.15 -19.54 11.07
CA TYR A 377 3.17 -18.18 11.58
C TYR A 377 2.58 -18.09 13.00
N PHE A 378 1.44 -18.73 13.26
CA PHE A 378 0.84 -18.79 14.59
C PHE A 378 1.79 -19.37 15.64
N LEU A 379 2.50 -20.45 15.31
CA LEU A 379 3.48 -21.09 16.19
C LEU A 379 4.76 -20.27 16.39
N GLU A 380 5.13 -19.44 15.40
CA GLU A 380 6.31 -18.57 15.44
C GLU A 380 6.07 -17.35 16.35
N ILE A 381 4.88 -16.74 16.27
CA ILE A 381 4.56 -15.50 16.99
C ILE A 381 3.73 -15.71 18.27
N GLY A 382 3.10 -16.87 18.44
CA GLY A 382 2.32 -17.22 19.62
C GLY A 382 3.16 -17.75 20.78
N THR A 383 2.72 -17.49 22.00
CA THR A 383 3.29 -18.12 23.20
C THR A 383 2.72 -19.55 23.36
N PRO A 384 3.36 -20.41 24.17
CA PRO A 384 2.86 -21.77 24.43
C PRO A 384 1.40 -21.83 24.90
N GLU A 385 0.92 -20.78 25.58
CA GLU A 385 -0.46 -20.65 26.02
C GLU A 385 -1.46 -20.68 24.84
N TYR A 386 -1.15 -20.01 23.73
CA TYR A 386 -2.00 -20.00 22.53
C TYR A 386 -2.10 -21.39 21.86
N GLU A 387 -1.06 -22.21 21.98
CA GLU A 387 -1.09 -23.59 21.49
C GLU A 387 -2.06 -24.44 22.32
N MET A 388 -2.07 -24.23 23.64
CA MET A 388 -3.01 -24.89 24.54
C MET A 388 -4.45 -24.46 24.27
N PHE A 389 -4.69 -23.16 24.01
CA PHE A 389 -6.03 -22.68 23.64
C PHE A 389 -6.52 -23.25 22.31
N LEU A 390 -5.63 -23.37 21.32
CA LEU A 390 -5.99 -24.02 20.06
C LEU A 390 -6.34 -25.50 20.26
N ARG A 391 -5.56 -26.25 21.06
CA ARG A 391 -5.89 -27.66 21.39
C ARG A 391 -7.22 -27.77 22.13
N ALA A 392 -7.46 -26.92 23.13
CA ALA A 392 -8.72 -26.91 23.87
C ALA A 392 -9.90 -26.63 22.94
N ALA A 393 -9.80 -25.61 22.08
CA ALA A 393 -10.86 -25.29 21.12
C ALA A 393 -11.11 -26.41 20.10
N LEU A 394 -10.07 -27.11 19.64
CA LEU A 394 -10.23 -28.29 18.79
C LEU A 394 -10.99 -29.41 19.52
N ARG A 395 -10.62 -29.69 20.78
CA ARG A 395 -11.29 -30.68 21.62
C ARG A 395 -12.75 -30.34 21.85
N ASP A 396 -13.04 -29.08 22.18
CA ASP A 396 -14.41 -28.58 22.40
C ASP A 396 -15.26 -28.69 21.12
N ALA A 397 -14.66 -28.49 19.93
CA ALA A 397 -15.30 -28.75 18.64
C ALA A 397 -15.41 -30.26 18.29
N GLY A 398 -14.95 -31.15 19.18
CA GLY A 398 -14.90 -32.59 19.01
C GLY A 398 -13.98 -33.01 17.86
N ILE A 399 -12.85 -32.32 17.69
CA ILE A 399 -11.83 -32.58 16.67
C ILE A 399 -10.60 -33.16 17.34
N GLN A 400 -10.28 -34.41 17.01
CA GLN A 400 -9.06 -35.06 17.49
C GLN A 400 -7.86 -34.62 16.64
N ILE A 401 -6.81 -34.10 17.30
CA ILE A 401 -5.64 -33.56 16.62
C ILE A 401 -4.85 -34.66 15.90
N GLU A 402 -4.87 -35.89 16.42
CA GLU A 402 -4.26 -37.08 15.83
C GLU A 402 -4.84 -37.39 14.45
N LEU A 403 -6.15 -37.16 14.27
CA LEU A 403 -6.82 -37.33 12.99
C LEU A 403 -6.42 -36.22 12.01
N LEU A 404 -6.18 -35.00 12.51
CA LEU A 404 -5.68 -33.89 11.69
C LEU A 404 -4.22 -34.08 11.25
N VAL A 405 -3.39 -34.78 12.01
CA VAL A 405 -1.98 -35.07 11.60
C VAL A 405 -1.94 -35.76 10.24
N SER A 406 -2.93 -36.61 9.92
CA SER A 406 -3.03 -37.27 8.61
C SER A 406 -3.31 -36.30 7.46
N THR A 407 -3.89 -35.13 7.75
CA THR A 407 -4.21 -34.09 6.75
C THR A 407 -3.05 -33.13 6.49
N SER A 408 -2.24 -32.84 7.51
CA SER A 408 -1.03 -32.04 7.41
C SER A 408 -0.07 -32.37 8.56
N GLY A 409 1.19 -32.62 8.22
CA GLY A 409 2.26 -32.82 9.20
C GLY A 409 2.54 -31.59 10.07
N GLN A 410 1.95 -30.43 9.78
CA GLN A 410 2.08 -29.24 10.62
C GLN A 410 1.27 -29.35 11.92
N TRP A 411 0.14 -30.06 11.92
CA TRP A 411 -0.61 -30.36 13.15
C TRP A 411 0.21 -31.18 14.14
N LEU A 412 1.11 -32.04 13.64
CA LEU A 412 2.04 -32.81 14.48
C LEU A 412 2.97 -31.90 15.28
N ARG A 413 3.32 -30.72 14.78
CA ARG A 413 4.18 -29.77 15.51
C ARG A 413 3.47 -29.21 16.73
N ILE A 414 2.18 -28.87 16.61
CA ILE A 414 1.35 -28.47 17.77
C ILE A 414 1.34 -29.61 18.79
N GLN A 415 1.09 -30.84 18.32
CA GLN A 415 1.06 -32.01 19.20
C GLN A 415 2.39 -32.18 19.94
N ILE A 416 3.53 -32.21 19.22
CA ILE A 416 4.86 -32.38 19.82
C ILE A 416 5.17 -31.27 20.84
N ARG A 417 4.88 -29.99 20.54
CA ARG A 417 5.16 -28.89 21.46
C ARG A 417 4.30 -28.97 22.72
N ALA A 418 3.03 -29.31 22.58
CA ALA A 418 2.12 -29.50 23.71
C ALA A 418 2.49 -30.73 24.55
N GLU A 419 2.86 -31.86 23.94
CA GLU A 419 3.37 -33.04 24.66
C GLU A 419 4.67 -32.73 25.41
N LYS A 420 5.53 -31.87 24.86
CA LYS A 420 6.73 -31.39 25.58
C LYS A 420 6.37 -30.54 26.81
N LEU A 421 5.33 -29.71 26.73
CA LEU A 421 4.83 -28.95 27.88
C LEU A 421 4.29 -29.87 28.96
N LYS A 422 3.50 -30.89 28.58
CA LYS A 422 3.00 -31.92 29.50
C LYS A 422 4.12 -32.69 30.17
N ALA A 423 5.09 -33.17 29.40
CA ALA A 423 6.24 -33.90 29.94
C ALA A 423 7.04 -33.05 30.95
N ASN A 424 7.23 -31.76 30.67
CA ASN A 424 7.86 -30.84 31.61
C ASN A 424 7.03 -30.63 32.88
N LEU A 425 5.69 -30.58 32.77
CA LEU A 425 4.79 -30.46 33.92
C LEU A 425 4.86 -31.71 34.81
N LEU A 426 4.75 -32.90 34.20
CA LEU A 426 4.82 -34.18 34.91
C LEU A 426 6.15 -34.33 35.65
N ALA A 427 7.26 -33.97 34.99
CA ALA A 427 8.58 -33.98 35.60
C ALA A 427 8.72 -33.02 36.81
N LEU A 428 7.95 -31.91 36.83
CA LEU A 428 7.94 -30.95 37.92
C LEU A 428 6.97 -31.33 39.05
N SER A 429 5.84 -31.96 38.72
CA SER A 429 4.79 -32.30 39.69
C SER A 429 5.16 -33.47 40.59
N GLY A 430 5.95 -34.43 40.09
CA GLY A 430 6.31 -35.65 40.83
C GLY A 430 5.16 -36.64 41.03
N ASP A 431 3.94 -36.28 40.65
CA ASP A 431 2.71 -37.09 40.78
C ASP A 431 2.32 -37.76 39.45
N VAL A 432 1.56 -38.85 39.56
CA VAL A 432 0.97 -39.54 38.41
C VAL A 432 -0.33 -38.82 38.04
N MET A 433 -0.23 -37.78 37.20
CA MET A 433 -1.40 -37.16 36.57
C MET A 433 -1.74 -37.92 35.28
N THR A 434 -3.03 -38.10 35.02
CA THR A 434 -3.52 -38.58 33.71
C THR A 434 -3.30 -37.52 32.62
N ASP A 435 -3.38 -37.93 31.36
CA ASP A 435 -3.22 -37.00 30.23
C ASP A 435 -4.30 -35.91 30.22
N GLU A 436 -5.53 -36.25 30.61
CA GLU A 436 -6.65 -35.31 30.72
C GLU A 436 -6.41 -34.29 31.84
N GLU A 437 -5.97 -34.75 33.02
CA GLU A 437 -5.64 -33.88 34.16
C GLU A 437 -4.47 -32.94 33.84
N CYS A 438 -3.46 -33.43 33.10
CA CYS A 438 -2.35 -32.58 32.63
C CYS A 438 -2.83 -31.49 31.67
N GLU A 439 -3.71 -31.83 30.72
CA GLU A 439 -4.27 -30.85 29.79
C GLU A 439 -5.12 -29.81 30.51
N GLU A 440 -5.99 -30.24 31.42
CA GLU A 440 -6.84 -29.33 32.19
C GLU A 440 -6.02 -28.41 33.09
N PHE A 441 -4.97 -28.94 33.74
CA PHE A 441 -4.04 -28.14 34.52
C PHE A 441 -3.31 -27.11 33.65
N LEU A 442 -2.75 -27.53 32.50
CA LEU A 442 -2.03 -26.62 31.60
C LEU A 442 -2.95 -25.54 31.03
N LEU A 443 -4.19 -25.91 30.68
CA LEU A 443 -5.20 -24.95 30.22
C LEU A 443 -5.55 -23.96 31.33
N SER A 444 -5.85 -24.45 32.54
CA SER A 444 -6.13 -23.60 33.70
C SER A 444 -4.96 -22.69 34.06
N ALA A 445 -3.72 -23.18 33.96
CA ALA A 445 -2.52 -22.37 34.17
C ALA A 445 -2.35 -21.31 33.08
N ALA A 446 -2.63 -21.64 31.81
CA ALA A 446 -2.62 -20.70 30.70
C ALA A 446 -3.71 -19.62 30.86
N GLU A 447 -4.94 -20.02 31.19
CA GLU A 447 -6.06 -19.13 31.49
C GLU A 447 -5.72 -18.19 32.65
N LYS A 448 -5.17 -18.73 33.75
CA LYS A 448 -4.76 -17.93 34.90
C LYS A 448 -3.65 -16.95 34.56
N ARG A 449 -2.67 -17.34 33.74
CA ARG A 449 -1.60 -16.44 33.29
C ARG A 449 -2.15 -15.30 32.43
N LEU A 450 -3.01 -15.61 31.46
CA LEU A 450 -3.67 -14.58 30.66
C LEU A 450 -4.57 -13.70 31.51
N LEU A 451 -5.29 -14.26 32.48
CA LEU A 451 -6.13 -13.50 33.40
C LEU A 451 -5.29 -12.56 34.27
N ILE A 452 -4.16 -13.02 34.80
CA ILE A 452 -3.23 -12.16 35.54
C ILE A 452 -2.71 -11.03 34.65
N GLN A 453 -2.28 -11.34 33.42
CA GLN A 453 -1.85 -10.32 32.46
C GLN A 453 -2.97 -9.32 32.16
N GLN A 454 -4.21 -9.80 32.02
CA GLN A 454 -5.38 -8.97 31.79
C GLN A 454 -5.74 -8.12 33.02
N GLU A 455 -5.63 -8.65 34.23
CA GLU A 455 -5.89 -7.93 35.47
C GLU A 455 -4.82 -6.86 35.73
N GLU A 456 -3.55 -7.18 35.49
CA GLU A 456 -2.45 -6.21 35.54
C GLU A 456 -2.67 -5.10 34.52
N TYR A 457 -3.03 -5.46 33.29
CA TYR A 457 -3.43 -4.52 32.25
C TYR A 457 -4.61 -3.65 32.70
N ASN A 458 -5.68 -4.23 33.22
CA ASN A 458 -6.87 -3.47 33.67
C ASN A 458 -6.51 -2.52 34.83
N ARG A 459 -5.65 -2.93 35.76
CA ARG A 459 -5.16 -2.05 36.85
C ARG A 459 -4.35 -0.88 36.32
N LEU A 460 -3.51 -1.12 35.32
CA LEU A 460 -2.72 -0.08 34.65
C LEU A 460 -3.63 0.91 33.91
N VAL A 461 -4.63 0.40 33.18
CA VAL A 461 -5.64 1.20 32.49
C VAL A 461 -6.47 2.04 33.47
N GLU A 462 -6.99 1.44 34.55
CA GLU A 462 -7.74 2.19 35.57
C GLU A 462 -6.91 3.28 36.21
N ARG A 463 -5.63 3.00 36.52
CA ARG A 463 -4.71 3.99 37.06
C ARG A 463 -4.50 5.13 36.07
N HIS A 464 -4.32 4.82 34.79
CA HIS A 464 -4.13 5.81 33.74
C HIS A 464 -5.38 6.67 33.55
N LEU A 465 -6.57 6.07 33.41
CA LEU A 465 -7.83 6.80 33.31
C LEU A 465 -8.03 7.72 34.52
N ARG A 466 -7.77 7.25 35.74
CA ARG A 466 -7.85 8.12 36.94
C ARG A 466 -6.91 9.31 36.85
N ILE A 467 -5.65 9.11 36.47
CA ILE A 467 -4.68 10.21 36.31
C ILE A 467 -5.11 11.17 35.20
N HIS A 468 -5.61 10.64 34.08
CA HIS A 468 -5.96 11.46 32.92
C HIS A 468 -7.23 12.28 33.15
N PHE A 469 -8.26 11.69 33.78
CA PHE A 469 -9.47 12.38 34.20
C PHE A 469 -9.21 13.40 35.33
N LEU A 470 -8.28 13.13 36.25
CA LEU A 470 -7.93 14.10 37.30
C LEU A 470 -7.12 15.31 36.80
N THR A 471 -6.46 15.20 35.64
CA THR A 471 -5.57 16.26 35.12
C THR A 471 -6.16 17.11 33.99
N LYS A 472 -7.21 16.62 33.28
CA LYS A 472 -7.85 17.35 32.16
C LYS A 472 -9.28 17.86 32.43
N TRP A 473 -9.89 17.56 33.58
CA TRP A 473 -11.26 17.99 33.89
C TRP A 473 -11.26 19.18 34.85
N GLU A 474 -11.51 20.40 34.34
CA GLU A 474 -11.97 21.50 35.18
C GLU A 474 -13.42 21.25 35.58
N PRO A 475 -13.75 21.19 36.89
CA PRO A 475 -15.07 20.79 37.33
C PRO A 475 -16.04 21.96 37.14
N LYS A 476 -16.94 21.84 36.18
CA LYS A 476 -18.27 22.43 36.31
C LYS A 476 -19.32 21.32 36.29
N LEU A 477 -20.07 21.30 37.39
CA LEU A 477 -21.34 20.60 37.66
C LEU A 477 -21.27 19.27 38.42
N GLU A 478 -21.47 19.42 39.72
CA GLU A 478 -22.48 18.76 40.58
C GLU A 478 -22.82 17.28 40.33
N ASN A 479 -22.45 16.48 41.34
CA ASN A 479 -23.26 15.41 41.94
C ASN A 479 -23.90 14.37 41.01
N SER A 480 -23.19 13.92 39.99
CA SER A 480 -23.41 12.56 39.47
C SER A 480 -22.08 11.81 39.50
N LYS A 481 -22.03 10.73 40.29
CA LYS A 481 -20.96 9.75 40.17
C LYS A 481 -21.02 9.22 38.73
N PRO A 482 -19.92 9.26 37.97
CA PRO A 482 -19.89 8.59 36.67
C PRO A 482 -19.94 7.09 36.93
N GLU A 483 -21.12 6.49 36.75
CA GLU A 483 -21.22 5.05 36.59
C GLU A 483 -20.71 4.71 35.18
N PRO A 484 -19.67 3.86 35.03
CA PRO A 484 -19.26 3.38 33.73
C PRO A 484 -20.40 2.56 33.12
N LYS A 485 -21.11 3.17 32.18
CA LYS A 485 -22.11 2.49 31.34
C LYS A 485 -21.39 1.76 30.21
N VAL A 486 -20.73 0.66 30.52
CA VAL A 486 -20.25 -0.28 29.50
C VAL A 486 -20.74 -1.67 29.88
N PRO A 487 -21.70 -2.26 29.15
CA PRO A 487 -21.96 -3.69 29.27
C PRO A 487 -20.74 -4.43 28.69
N PHE A 488 -20.07 -5.23 29.51
CA PHE A 488 -18.93 -6.04 29.13
C PHE A 488 -19.40 -7.36 28.50
N TYR A 489 -18.71 -7.81 27.45
CA TYR A 489 -18.91 -9.16 26.90
C TYR A 489 -18.08 -10.15 27.74
N ASN A 490 -18.76 -10.84 28.65
CA ASN A 490 -18.16 -11.80 29.55
C ASN A 490 -18.13 -13.19 28.87
N TRP A 491 -16.98 -13.61 28.34
CA TRP A 491 -16.84 -14.95 27.71
C TRP A 491 -17.13 -16.11 28.68
N LEU A 492 -17.11 -15.87 29.99
CA LEU A 492 -17.52 -16.85 31.00
C LEU A 492 -19.05 -17.05 31.08
N GLU A 493 -19.86 -16.12 30.56
CA GLU A 493 -21.33 -16.23 30.59
C GLU A 493 -21.88 -17.08 29.44
N ASP A 494 -21.16 -17.23 28.32
CA ASP A 494 -21.56 -18.06 27.17
C ASP A 494 -21.29 -19.58 27.37
N ARG A 495 -20.79 -19.99 28.53
CA ARG A 495 -20.53 -21.41 28.88
C ARG A 495 -21.51 -22.00 29.90
N ASN A 496 -22.56 -21.28 30.30
CA ASN A 496 -23.63 -21.79 31.18
C ASN A 496 -24.90 -22.14 30.43
#